data_AF-A0A958RB39-F1
#
_entry.id   AF-A0A958RB39-F1
#
_cell.length_a   1.000
_cell.length_b   1.000
_cell.length_c   1.000
_cell.angle_alpha   90.00
_cell.angle_beta   90.00
_cell.angle_gamma   90.00
#
_symmetry.space_group_name_H-M   'P 1'
#
loop_
_entity.id
_entity.type
_entity.pdbx_description
1 polymer ?
#
loop_
_entity_poly.entity_id
_entity_poly.type
_entity_poly.pdbx_seq_one_letter_code
_entity_poly.pdbx_strand_id
1 'polypeptide(L)'
;MTEWLQSLAQSQETPWLAAFALGLLTAVSPCPLATNITATAYIAKGFRERRKVMWSGVLYTLGRAVSYVVIAVILYFGAGAFHVARFFQGNGERWLGPLLVLIGLIMLNII
;
A
#
# COMPACT_ATOMS: atom_id res chain seq x y z
N MET A 1 -8.46 -0.87 -16.53
CA MET A 1 -7.22 -1.39 -15.91
C MET A 1 -7.41 -2.79 -15.33
N THR A 2 -8.60 -3.15 -14.83
CA THR A 2 -8.94 -4.48 -14.30
C THR A 2 -8.96 -5.60 -15.35
N GLU A 3 -9.33 -5.33 -16.60
CA GLU A 3 -9.38 -6.36 -17.66
C GLU A 3 -8.00 -6.91 -18.05
N TRP A 4 -6.96 -6.06 -18.06
CA TRP A 4 -5.57 -6.47 -18.29
C TRP A 4 -4.99 -7.30 -17.14
N LEU A 5 -5.46 -7.08 -15.91
CA LEU A 5 -5.08 -7.88 -14.73
C LEU A 5 -5.73 -9.26 -14.76
N GLN A 6 -6.99 -9.35 -15.22
CA GLN A 6 -7.70 -10.61 -15.37
C GLN A 6 -7.13 -11.48 -16.50
N SER A 7 -6.68 -10.89 -17.61
CA SER A 7 -6.03 -11.64 -18.71
C SER A 7 -4.66 -12.21 -18.32
N LEU A 8 -3.85 -11.47 -17.55
CA LEU A 8 -2.57 -11.95 -17.00
C LEU A 8 -2.75 -12.96 -15.86
N ALA A 9 -3.84 -12.85 -15.08
CA ALA A 9 -4.17 -13.83 -14.05
C ALA A 9 -4.76 -15.13 -14.63
N GLN A 10 -5.43 -15.07 -15.80
CA GLN A 10 -5.94 -16.25 -16.50
C GLN A 10 -4.89 -16.97 -17.35
N SER A 11 -3.77 -16.33 -17.71
CA SER A 11 -2.65 -17.02 -18.36
C SER A 11 -1.94 -17.92 -17.35
N GLN A 12 -2.40 -19.18 -17.26
CA GLN A 12 -1.83 -20.24 -16.42
C GLN A 12 -0.36 -20.59 -16.75
N GLU A 13 0.19 -20.06 -17.83
CA GLU A 13 1.45 -20.57 -18.37
C GLU A 13 2.71 -20.03 -17.67
N THR A 14 2.65 -18.94 -16.90
CA THR A 14 3.82 -18.43 -16.13
C THR A 14 3.45 -17.65 -14.84
N PRO A 15 3.09 -18.33 -13.74
CA PRO A 15 2.69 -17.68 -12.48
C PRO A 15 3.76 -16.75 -11.87
N TRP A 16 5.04 -16.99 -12.15
CA TRP A 16 6.15 -16.16 -11.69
C TRP A 16 6.25 -14.81 -12.42
N LEU A 17 5.99 -14.78 -13.73
CA LEU A 17 5.95 -13.55 -14.54
C LEU A 17 4.78 -12.66 -14.12
N ALA A 18 3.62 -13.26 -13.90
CA ALA A 18 2.44 -12.55 -13.41
C ALA A 18 2.69 -11.90 -12.03
N ALA A 19 3.29 -12.64 -11.09
CA ALA A 19 3.66 -12.11 -9.78
C ALA A 19 4.69 -10.97 -9.87
N PHE A 20 5.69 -11.11 -10.75
CA PHE A 20 6.71 -10.07 -10.98
C PHE A 20 6.10 -8.80 -11.59
N ALA A 21 5.24 -8.94 -12.61
CA ALA A 21 4.55 -7.82 -13.24
C ALA A 21 3.59 -7.10 -12.28
N LEU A 22 2.82 -7.85 -11.49
CA LEU A 22 1.98 -7.30 -10.42
C LEU A 22 2.80 -6.50 -9.41
N GLY A 23 3.95 -7.06 -8.98
CA GLY A 23 4.90 -6.39 -8.09
C GLY A 23 5.38 -5.06 -8.66
N LEU A 24 5.77 -5.05 -9.94
CA LEU A 24 6.24 -3.84 -10.63
C LEU A 24 5.14 -2.78 -10.73
N LEU A 25 3.91 -3.17 -11.08
CA LEU A 25 2.76 -2.28 -11.13
C LEU A 25 2.44 -1.66 -9.77
N THR A 26 2.50 -2.45 -8.69
CA THR A 26 2.35 -1.92 -7.34
C THR A 26 3.48 -0.96 -6.96
N ALA A 27 4.73 -1.22 -7.38
CA ALA A 27 5.86 -0.33 -7.06
C ALA A 27 5.75 1.05 -7.73
N VAL A 28 5.21 1.10 -8.96
CA VAL A 28 5.04 2.35 -9.75
C VAL A 28 3.79 3.14 -9.34
N SER A 29 2.87 2.52 -8.58
CA SER A 29 1.63 3.18 -8.16
C SER A 29 1.92 4.42 -7.30
N PRO A 30 1.19 5.54 -7.49
CA PRO A 30 1.51 6.82 -6.86
C PRO A 30 1.44 6.79 -5.33
N CYS A 31 0.61 5.94 -4.73
CA CYS A 31 0.49 5.81 -3.28
C CYS A 31 1.77 5.22 -2.61
N PRO A 32 2.24 4.01 -3.00
CA PRO A 32 3.49 3.47 -2.46
C PRO A 32 4.72 4.29 -2.86
N LEU A 33 4.72 4.90 -4.04
CA LEU A 33 5.78 5.78 -4.51
C LEU A 33 5.88 7.05 -3.64
N ALA A 34 4.76 7.73 -3.39
CA ALA A 34 4.72 8.91 -2.51
C ALA A 34 5.19 8.58 -1.08
N THR A 35 4.75 7.45 -0.52
CA THR A 35 5.14 7.03 0.84
C THR A 35 6.64 6.71 0.92
N ASN A 36 7.20 6.10 -0.13
CA ASN A 36 8.65 5.82 -0.18
C ASN A 36 9.47 7.11 -0.29
N ILE A 37 9.01 8.10 -1.06
CA ILE A 37 9.66 9.41 -1.21
C ILE A 37 9.58 10.21 0.09
N THR A 38 8.44 10.21 0.79
CA THR A 38 8.33 10.90 2.09
C THR A 38 9.20 10.24 3.15
N ALA A 39 9.29 8.90 3.17
CA ALA A 39 10.18 8.18 4.07
C ALA A 39 11.65 8.53 3.81
N THR A 40 12.10 8.53 2.55
CA THR A 40 13.49 8.91 2.22
C THR A 40 13.77 10.38 2.51
N ALA A 41 12.82 11.30 2.23
CA ALA A 41 12.93 12.71 2.58
C ALA A 41 13.02 12.92 4.10
N TYR A 42 12.21 12.20 4.89
CA TYR A 42 12.25 12.25 6.36
C TYR A 42 13.57 11.72 6.92
N ILE A 43 14.06 10.59 6.38
CA ILE A 43 15.34 10.00 6.77
C ILE A 43 16.53 10.92 6.39
N ALA A 44 16.46 11.55 5.21
CA ALA A 44 17.50 12.47 4.72
C ALA A 44 17.57 13.78 5.50
N LYS A 45 16.43 14.28 6.01
CA LYS A 45 16.36 15.54 6.78
C LYS A 45 16.98 15.43 8.17
N GLY A 46 17.10 14.23 8.75
CA GLY A 46 17.26 14.05 10.19
C GLY A 46 18.62 13.61 10.74
N PHE A 47 19.54 13.02 9.97
CA PHE A 47 20.61 12.23 10.61
C PHE A 47 22.01 12.40 10.00
N ARG A 48 22.87 13.07 10.77
CA ARG A 48 24.33 13.18 10.57
C ARG A 48 25.08 11.85 10.88
N GLU A 49 24.38 10.86 11.45
CA GLU A 49 24.89 9.52 11.80
C GLU A 49 24.28 8.41 10.92
N ARG A 50 25.13 7.73 10.14
CA ARG A 50 24.73 6.63 9.23
C ARG A 50 23.99 5.47 9.92
N ARG A 51 24.27 5.22 11.20
CA ARG A 51 23.68 4.11 11.95
C ARG A 51 22.18 4.30 12.21
N LYS A 52 21.75 5.53 12.53
CA LYS A 52 20.33 5.84 12.78
C LYS A 52 19.49 5.79 11.50
N VAL A 53 20.07 6.21 10.38
CA VAL A 53 19.46 6.08 9.04
C VAL A 53 19.14 4.61 8.72
N MET A 54 20.11 3.71 8.96
CA MET A 54 19.93 2.28 8.70
C MET A 54 18.85 1.66 9.60
N TRP A 55 18.83 2.01 10.90
CA TRP A 55 17.80 1.52 11.83
C TRP A 55 16.39 2.02 11.48
N SER A 56 16.23 3.29 11.12
CA SER A 56 14.93 3.84 10.70
C SER A 56 14.41 3.19 9.41
N GLY A 57 15.31 2.88 8.46
CA GLY A 57 14.96 2.14 7.24
C GLY A 57 14.48 0.71 7.53
N VAL A 58 15.21 -0.02 8.39
CA VAL A 58 14.82 -1.39 8.81
C VAL A 58 13.49 -1.39 9.57
N LEU A 59 13.27 -0.41 10.44
CA LEU A 59 12.02 -0.31 11.20
C LEU A 59 10.82 -0.02 10.29
N TYR A 60 11.01 0.80 9.24
CA TYR A 60 9.97 1.09 8.25
C TYR A 60 9.60 -0.14 7.41
N THR A 61 10.60 -0.90 6.94
CA THR A 61 10.35 -2.13 6.16
C THR A 61 9.70 -3.22 7.01
N LEU A 62 10.16 -3.41 8.25
CA LEU A 62 9.52 -4.31 9.20
C LEU A 62 8.08 -3.88 9.51
N GLY A 63 7.85 -2.59 9.74
CA GLY A 63 6.52 -2.05 9.98
C GLY A 63 5.55 -2.35 8.83
N ARG A 64 5.98 -2.15 7.57
CA ARG A 64 5.20 -2.53 6.39
C ARG A 64 4.95 -4.04 6.31
N ALA A 65 5.98 -4.86 6.53
CA ALA A 65 5.84 -6.31 6.49
C ALA A 65 4.84 -6.82 7.54
N VAL A 66 4.98 -6.38 8.80
CA VAL A 66 4.07 -6.74 9.89
C VAL A 66 2.65 -6.29 9.58
N SER A 67 2.46 -5.05 9.10
CA SER A 67 1.13 -4.52 8.79
C SER A 67 0.42 -5.35 7.72
N TYR A 68 1.12 -5.71 6.63
CA TYR A 68 0.55 -6.56 5.58
C TYR A 68 0.25 -7.98 6.05
N VAL A 69 1.14 -8.57 6.87
CA VAL A 69 0.91 -9.89 7.45
C VAL A 69 -0.29 -9.88 8.39
N VAL A 70 -0.44 -8.87 9.24
CA VAL A 70 -1.60 -8.73 10.13
C VAL A 70 -2.89 -8.65 9.33
N ILE A 71 -2.94 -7.82 8.28
CA ILE A 71 -4.11 -7.74 7.40
C ILE A 71 -4.39 -9.08 6.75
N ALA A 72 -3.37 -9.76 6.22
CA ALA A 72 -3.51 -11.07 5.59
C ALA A 72 -4.06 -12.14 6.55
N VAL A 73 -3.56 -12.17 7.80
CA VAL A 73 -4.03 -13.09 8.84
C VAL A 73 -5.48 -12.79 9.23
N ILE A 74 -5.84 -11.52 9.42
CA ILE A 74 -7.22 -11.11 9.73
C ILE A 74 -8.16 -11.54 8.60
N LEU A 75 -7.77 -11.32 7.33
CA LEU A 75 -8.56 -11.72 6.18
C LEU A 75 -8.64 -13.24 6.00
N TYR A 76 -7.60 -13.97 6.40
CA TYR A 76 -7.57 -15.44 6.33
C TYR A 76 -8.47 -16.09 7.38
N PHE A 77 -8.47 -15.58 8.62
CA PHE A 77 -9.32 -16.09 9.70
C PHE A 77 -10.76 -15.54 9.66
N GLY A 78 -10.98 -14.37 9.09
CA GLY A 78 -12.31 -13.79 8.90
C GLY A 78 -13.12 -14.60 7.89
N ALA A 79 -14.12 -15.35 8.36
CA ALA A 79 -15.03 -16.13 7.54
C ALA A 79 -15.54 -15.33 6.32
N GLY A 80 -15.03 -15.68 5.14
CA GLY A 80 -15.34 -15.05 3.86
C GLY A 80 -14.64 -13.70 3.67
N ALA A 81 -13.43 -13.71 3.10
CA ALA A 81 -12.77 -12.53 2.51
C ALA A 81 -13.73 -11.70 1.62
N PHE A 82 -14.74 -12.34 1.05
CA PHE A 82 -15.79 -11.72 0.26
C PHE A 82 -16.76 -10.84 1.08
N HIS A 83 -17.10 -11.21 2.32
CA HIS A 83 -17.99 -10.41 3.17
C HIS A 83 -17.26 -9.18 3.73
N VAL A 84 -16.01 -9.35 4.14
CA VAL A 84 -15.15 -8.24 4.57
C VAL A 84 -14.88 -7.27 3.42
N ALA A 85 -14.58 -7.78 2.22
CA ALA A 85 -14.41 -6.95 1.02
C ALA A 85 -15.67 -6.17 0.67
N ARG A 86 -16.86 -6.79 0.73
CA ARG A 86 -18.14 -6.10 0.48
C ARG A 86 -18.43 -5.01 1.53
N PHE A 87 -18.13 -5.28 2.80
CA PHE A 87 -18.31 -4.31 3.88
C PHE A 87 -17.37 -3.11 3.70
N PHE A 88 -16.11 -3.37 3.33
CA PHE A 88 -15.12 -2.33 3.06
C PHE A 88 -15.42 -1.54 1.78
N GLN A 89 -15.99 -2.16 0.75
CA GLN A 89 -16.43 -1.43 -0.44
C GLN A 89 -17.67 -0.58 -0.10
N GLY A 90 -18.78 -1.18 0.32
CA GLY A 90 -20.04 -0.45 0.53
C GLY A 90 -19.98 0.64 1.61
N ASN A 91 -19.28 0.39 2.73
CA ASN A 91 -19.14 1.38 3.79
C ASN A 91 -17.86 2.23 3.61
N GLY A 92 -16.79 1.66 3.07
CA GLY A 92 -15.54 2.38 2.87
C GLY A 92 -15.62 3.46 1.81
N GLU A 93 -16.40 3.28 0.74
CA GLU A 93 -16.63 4.35 -0.26
C GLU A 93 -17.21 5.62 0.36
N ARG A 94 -18.17 5.46 1.29
CA ARG A 94 -18.82 6.56 2.00
C ARG A 94 -17.88 7.32 2.93
N TRP A 95 -16.87 6.65 3.50
CA TRP A 95 -15.92 7.24 4.43
C TRP A 95 -14.60 7.68 3.77
N LEU A 96 -14.10 6.96 2.76
CA LEU A 96 -12.89 7.31 2.01
C LEU A 96 -13.08 8.62 1.25
N GLY A 97 -14.24 8.87 0.65
CA GLY A 97 -14.52 10.09 -0.12
C GLY A 97 -14.29 11.37 0.69
N PRO A 98 -15.01 11.58 1.81
CA PRO A 98 -14.82 12.74 2.68
C PRO A 98 -13.40 12.83 3.24
N LEU A 99 -12.80 11.69 3.61
CA LEU A 99 -11.44 11.64 4.14
C LEU A 99 -10.41 12.13 3.10
N LEU A 100 -10.52 11.69 1.83
CA LEU A 100 -9.63 12.12 0.75
C LEU A 100 -9.79 13.61 0.46
N VAL A 101 -11.03 14.14 0.50
CA VAL A 101 -11.27 15.58 0.34
C VAL A 101 -10.63 16.36 1.48
N LEU A 102 -10.78 15.91 2.73
CA LEU A 102 -10.18 16.54 3.90
C LEU A 102 -8.64 16.54 3.83
N ILE A 103 -8.04 15.39 3.49
CA ILE A 103 -6.59 15.28 3.31
C ILE A 103 -6.11 16.18 2.16
N GLY A 104 -6.85 16.24 1.06
CA GLY A 104 -6.56 17.13 -0.06
C GLY A 104 -6.56 18.60 0.33
N LEU A 105 -7.54 19.01 1.15
CA LEU A 105 -7.64 20.38 1.65
C LEU A 105 -6.46 20.77 2.56
N ILE A 106 -6.05 19.84 3.44
CA ILE A 106 -4.87 19.99 4.31
C ILE A 106 -3.59 20.10 3.47
N MET A 107 -3.42 19.23 2.46
CA MET A 107 -2.26 19.28 1.56
C MET A 107 -2.21 20.58 0.75
N LEU A 108 -3.36 21.16 0.40
CA LEU A 108 -3.46 22.44 -0.31
C LEU A 108 -3.23 23.66 0.61
N ASN A 109 -3.07 23.46 1.92
CA ASN A 109 -2.83 24.49 2.93
C ASN A 109 -3.90 25.61 2.93
N ILE A 110 -5.13 25.29 2.55
CA ILE A 110 -6.29 26.19 2.66
C ILE A 110 -6.82 26.24 4.12
N ILE A 111 -6.43 25.25 4.93
CA ILE A 111 -6.65 25.12 6.37
C ILE A 111 -5.29 24.92 7.04
#